data_AF-A0A965QJF7-F1
#
_entry.id   AF-A0A965QJF7-F1
#
_cell.length_a   1.000
_cell.length_b   1.000
_cell.length_c   1.000
_cell.angle_alpha   90.00
_cell.angle_beta   90.00
_cell.angle_gamma   90.00
#
_symmetry.space_group_name_H-M   'P 1'
#
loop_
_entity.id
_entity.type
_entity.pdbx_description
1 polymer ?
#
loop_
_entity_poly.entity_id
_entity_poly.type
_entity_poly.pdbx_seq_one_letter_code
_entity_poly.pdbx_strand_id
1 'polypeptide(L)'
;MNLSLQEMVDAFERTSLDDRLFIVIKSMEELDVCIEFNRDDQLRCWTLFFREAREESAQKCSRAHFVEIARAFQINDHTLSNELAGHLLTQAAFADQFVREIRDLLGEDAVRESIVRTQLFMDALKDAVSSALEKPPRATNPAAANEQASEPQIPTPQPGMRLRVIKGS
;
A
#
# COMPACT_ATOMS: atom_id res chain seq x y z
N MET A 1 0.23 -19.24 -21.94
CA MET A 1 1.03 -18.00 -21.96
C MET A 1 2.14 -18.19 -20.94
N ASN A 2 3.41 -18.06 -21.33
CA ASN A 2 4.51 -18.02 -20.36
C ASN A 2 4.71 -16.56 -19.94
N LEU A 3 4.38 -16.22 -18.71
CA LEU A 3 4.76 -14.94 -18.12
C LEU A 3 6.29 -14.91 -17.99
N SER A 4 6.90 -13.76 -18.24
CA SER A 4 8.30 -13.54 -17.85
C SER A 4 8.43 -13.60 -16.32
N LEU A 5 9.62 -13.91 -15.82
CA LEU A 5 9.85 -13.97 -14.37
C LEU A 5 9.55 -12.62 -13.70
N GLN A 6 9.82 -11.50 -14.38
CA GLN A 6 9.48 -10.18 -13.84
C GLN A 6 7.96 -10.00 -13.71
N GLU A 7 7.19 -10.38 -14.73
CA GLU A 7 5.72 -10.32 -14.66
C GLU A 7 5.16 -11.26 -13.57
N MET A 8 5.79 -12.40 -13.32
CA MET A 8 5.42 -13.31 -12.23
C MET A 8 5.67 -12.67 -10.87
N VAL A 9 6.82 -12.03 -10.67
CA VAL A 9 7.15 -11.31 -9.43
C VAL A 9 6.19 -10.13 -9.21
N ASP A 10 5.88 -9.39 -10.28
CA ASP A 10 4.90 -8.30 -10.26
C ASP A 10 3.49 -8.79 -9.90
N ALA A 11 3.08 -9.92 -10.47
CA ALA A 11 1.81 -10.56 -10.13
C ALA A 11 1.82 -11.00 -8.65
N PHE A 12 2.87 -11.69 -8.21
CA PHE A 12 3.00 -12.21 -6.86
C PHE A 12 2.83 -11.11 -5.80
N GLU A 13 3.59 -10.01 -5.89
CA GLU A 13 3.47 -8.93 -4.91
C GLU A 13 2.06 -8.33 -4.86
N ARG A 14 1.40 -8.23 -6.01
CA ARG A 14 0.07 -7.63 -6.11
C ARG A 14 -1.03 -8.55 -5.59
N THR A 15 -0.94 -9.84 -5.84
CA THR A 15 -2.04 -10.78 -5.62
C THR A 15 -1.84 -11.72 -4.44
N SER A 16 -0.61 -11.87 -3.95
CA SER A 16 -0.36 -12.73 -2.79
C SER A 16 -1.17 -12.25 -1.59
N LEU A 17 -1.78 -13.19 -0.88
CA LEU A 17 -2.47 -12.94 0.39
C LEU A 17 -1.52 -12.93 1.58
N ASP A 18 -0.26 -13.32 1.38
CA ASP A 18 0.74 -13.34 2.44
C ASP A 18 1.30 -11.93 2.68
N ASP A 19 1.41 -11.56 3.96
CA ASP A 19 2.22 -10.42 4.41
C ASP A 19 3.70 -10.82 4.55
N ARG A 20 3.95 -12.10 4.85
CA ARG A 20 5.28 -12.67 4.99
C ARG A 20 5.33 -14.06 4.37
N LEU A 21 6.33 -14.31 3.55
CA LEU A 21 6.59 -15.62 2.96
C LEU A 21 8.08 -15.97 3.07
N PHE A 22 8.37 -17.25 3.26
CA PHE A 22 9.72 -17.81 3.25
C PHE A 22 9.78 -18.97 2.26
N ILE A 23 10.64 -18.85 1.25
CA ILE A 23 10.86 -19.87 0.22
C ILE A 23 12.31 -20.34 0.32
N VAL A 24 12.53 -21.63 0.10
CA VAL A 24 13.87 -22.21 -0.04
C VAL A 24 13.97 -22.83 -1.42
N ILE A 25 14.94 -22.38 -2.20
CA ILE A 25 15.20 -22.88 -3.56
C ILE A 25 16.68 -23.26 -3.67
N LYS A 26 16.96 -24.32 -4.43
CA LYS A 26 18.33 -24.69 -4.80
C LYS A 26 18.88 -23.75 -5.88
N SER A 27 20.09 -23.23 -5.68
CA SER A 27 20.86 -22.60 -6.75
C SER A 27 21.35 -23.65 -7.76
N MET A 28 21.88 -23.21 -8.89
CA MET A 28 22.53 -24.10 -9.88
C MET A 28 23.72 -24.88 -9.30
N GLU A 29 24.31 -24.42 -8.20
CA GLU A 29 25.40 -25.08 -7.47
C GLU A 29 24.89 -25.92 -6.29
N GLU A 30 23.59 -26.24 -6.24
CA GLU A 30 22.94 -27.04 -5.20
C GLU A 30 23.00 -26.43 -3.77
N LEU A 31 23.28 -25.13 -3.68
CA LEU A 31 23.23 -24.38 -2.42
C LEU A 31 21.79 -23.97 -2.11
N ASP A 32 21.42 -24.00 -0.83
CA ASP A 32 20.12 -23.51 -0.37
C ASP A 32 20.11 -21.97 -0.37
N VAL A 33 19.29 -21.39 -1.24
CA VAL A 33 18.97 -19.97 -1.25
C VAL A 33 17.62 -19.75 -0.58
N CYS A 34 17.62 -18.95 0.47
CA CYS A 34 16.43 -18.51 1.18
C CYS A 34 15.93 -17.20 0.60
N ILE A 35 14.63 -17.13 0.33
CA ILE A 35 13.94 -15.94 -0.18
C ILE A 35 12.87 -15.57 0.84
N GLU A 36 13.04 -14.42 1.47
CA GLU A 36 12.09 -13.80 2.38
C GLU A 36 11.31 -12.73 1.63
N PHE A 37 9.98 -12.80 1.69
CA PHE A 37 9.07 -11.73 1.32
C PHE A 37 8.47 -11.13 2.58
N ASN A 38 8.46 -9.80 2.68
CA ASN A 38 7.83 -9.05 3.76
C ASN A 38 7.19 -7.76 3.22
N ARG A 39 5.86 -7.75 3.14
CA ARG A 39 5.06 -6.65 2.60
C ARG A 39 5.14 -5.37 3.44
N ASP A 40 5.45 -5.49 4.73
CA ASP A 40 5.61 -4.35 5.64
C ASP A 40 6.68 -3.36 5.13
N ASP A 41 7.71 -3.88 4.44
CA ASP A 41 8.76 -3.07 3.83
C ASP A 41 8.42 -2.75 2.37
N GLN A 42 7.45 -1.87 2.16
CA GLN A 42 6.89 -1.52 0.85
C GLN A 42 7.91 -1.16 -0.25
N LEU A 43 9.11 -0.72 0.13
CA LEU A 43 10.18 -0.35 -0.81
C LEU A 43 11.18 -1.47 -1.04
N ARG A 44 11.39 -2.36 -0.06
CA ARG A 44 12.35 -3.45 -0.14
C ARG A 44 11.81 -4.73 0.51
N CYS A 45 10.72 -5.22 -0.06
CA CYS A 45 9.97 -6.34 0.48
C CYS A 45 10.64 -7.70 0.27
N TRP A 46 11.72 -7.81 -0.52
CA TRP A 46 12.42 -9.07 -0.75
C TRP A 46 13.78 -9.10 -0.06
N THR A 47 14.15 -10.25 0.49
CA THR A 47 15.52 -10.53 0.96
C THR A 47 15.95 -11.90 0.47
N LEU A 48 17.12 -12.00 -0.16
CA LEU A 48 17.72 -13.26 -0.59
C LEU A 48 19.04 -13.50 0.14
N PHE A 49 19.31 -14.74 0.54
CA PHE A 49 20.57 -15.13 1.18
C PHE A 49 20.82 -16.63 1.03
N PHE A 50 22.09 -17.05 1.11
CA PHE A 50 22.44 -18.46 1.29
C PHE A 50 22.15 -18.88 2.73
N ARG A 51 21.53 -20.05 2.92
CA ARG A 51 21.16 -20.56 4.25
C ARG A 51 22.35 -20.60 5.22
N GLU A 52 23.52 -21.00 4.74
CA GLU A 52 24.71 -21.18 5.56
C GLU A 52 25.49 -19.88 5.83
N ALA A 53 25.18 -18.80 5.11
CA ALA A 53 25.94 -17.54 5.15
C ALA A 53 25.00 -16.33 5.14
N ARG A 54 23.99 -16.33 6.02
CA ARG A 54 22.95 -15.28 6.04
C ARG A 54 23.55 -13.89 6.24
N GLU A 55 24.47 -13.74 7.18
CA GLU A 55 25.02 -12.43 7.55
C GLU A 55 25.84 -11.81 6.42
N GLU A 56 26.57 -12.62 5.67
CA GLU A 56 27.45 -12.17 4.59
C GLU A 56 26.73 -12.03 3.26
N SER A 57 25.70 -12.85 3.02
CA SER A 57 25.04 -12.92 1.71
C SER A 57 23.71 -12.18 1.65
N ALA A 58 23.11 -11.73 2.76
CA ALA A 58 21.80 -11.11 2.74
C ALA A 58 21.73 -9.87 1.84
N GLN A 59 20.92 -9.98 0.78
CA GLN A 59 20.61 -8.91 -0.15
C GLN A 59 19.13 -8.56 -0.08
N LYS A 60 18.85 -7.36 0.40
CA LYS A 60 17.50 -6.83 0.50
C LYS A 60 17.18 -5.91 -0.67
N CYS A 61 16.07 -6.13 -1.36
CA CYS A 61 15.78 -5.48 -2.62
C CYS A 61 14.30 -5.20 -2.88
N SER A 62 14.06 -4.32 -3.84
CA SER A 62 12.74 -4.01 -4.36
C SER A 62 12.36 -4.97 -5.48
N ARG A 63 11.05 -5.00 -5.81
CA ARG A 63 10.48 -5.68 -6.96
C ARG A 63 11.28 -5.54 -8.26
N ALA A 64 11.76 -4.33 -8.53
CA ALA A 64 12.45 -3.99 -9.78
C ALA A 64 13.83 -4.63 -9.90
N HIS A 65 14.49 -4.96 -8.78
CA HIS A 65 15.84 -5.54 -8.74
C HIS A 65 15.83 -7.02 -8.36
N PHE A 66 14.68 -7.57 -7.98
CA PHE A 66 14.57 -8.93 -7.48
C PHE A 66 15.11 -9.96 -8.47
N VAL A 67 14.74 -9.85 -9.76
CA VAL A 67 15.17 -10.81 -10.79
C VAL A 67 16.69 -10.75 -11.01
N GLU A 68 17.28 -9.56 -11.01
CA GLU A 68 18.73 -9.39 -11.13
C GLU A 68 19.45 -10.07 -9.96
N ILE A 69 18.97 -9.86 -8.74
CA ILE A 69 19.57 -10.44 -7.53
C ILE A 69 19.37 -11.95 -7.50
N ALA A 70 18.18 -12.46 -7.81
CA ALA A 70 17.93 -13.90 -7.88
C ALA A 70 18.87 -14.62 -8.86
N ARG A 71 19.18 -13.98 -9.99
CA ARG A 71 20.18 -14.48 -10.95
C ARG A 71 21.61 -14.40 -10.43
N ALA A 72 21.96 -13.39 -9.62
CA ALA A 72 23.25 -13.32 -8.94
C ALA A 72 23.44 -14.46 -7.92
N PHE A 73 22.35 -14.93 -7.30
CA PHE A 73 22.32 -16.16 -6.50
C PHE A 73 22.28 -17.45 -7.32
N GLN A 74 22.37 -17.36 -8.64
CA GLN A 74 22.28 -18.48 -9.57
C GLN A 74 21.00 -19.31 -9.40
N ILE A 75 19.87 -18.68 -9.09
CA ILE A 75 18.57 -19.36 -9.08
C ILE A 75 18.09 -19.53 -10.52
N ASN A 76 17.60 -20.72 -10.86
CA ASN A 76 16.99 -20.98 -12.16
C ASN A 76 15.64 -20.24 -12.29
N ASP A 77 15.50 -19.37 -13.30
CA ASP A 77 14.30 -18.55 -13.53
C ASP A 77 13.00 -19.38 -13.60
N HIS A 78 13.03 -20.56 -14.24
CA HIS A 78 11.85 -21.42 -14.37
C HIS A 78 11.45 -22.05 -13.04
N THR A 79 12.44 -22.47 -12.24
CA THR A 79 12.19 -23.01 -10.89
C THR A 79 11.58 -21.94 -10.00
N LEU A 80 12.15 -20.74 -9.97
CA LEU A 80 11.62 -19.63 -9.19
C LEU A 80 10.20 -19.22 -9.64
N SER A 81 9.96 -19.14 -10.95
CA SER A 81 8.63 -18.84 -11.48
C SER A 81 7.59 -19.89 -11.04
N ASN A 82 7.95 -21.17 -11.06
CA ASN A 82 7.07 -22.26 -10.63
C ASN A 82 6.79 -22.22 -9.12
N GLU A 83 7.78 -21.89 -8.29
CA GLU A 83 7.58 -21.74 -6.85
C GLU A 83 6.60 -20.59 -6.55
N LEU A 84 6.82 -19.40 -7.14
CA LEU A 84 5.92 -18.25 -6.96
C LEU A 84 4.50 -18.57 -7.46
N ALA A 85 4.38 -19.20 -8.63
CA ALA A 85 3.10 -19.62 -9.18
C ALA A 85 2.42 -20.66 -8.28
N GLY A 86 3.16 -21.63 -7.75
CA GLY A 86 2.67 -22.67 -6.84
C GLY A 86 2.07 -22.07 -5.57
N HIS A 87 2.72 -21.06 -4.99
CA HIS A 87 2.18 -20.32 -3.86
C HIS A 87 0.86 -19.61 -4.20
N LEU A 88 0.81 -18.86 -5.30
CA LEU A 88 -0.42 -18.18 -5.73
C LEU A 88 -1.57 -19.15 -6.02
N LEU A 89 -1.28 -20.27 -6.68
CA LEU A 89 -2.27 -21.31 -6.96
C LEU A 89 -2.80 -21.97 -5.70
N THR A 90 -1.92 -22.21 -4.71
CA THR A 90 -2.31 -22.75 -3.41
C THR A 90 -3.24 -21.78 -2.67
N GLN A 91 -2.89 -20.49 -2.65
CA GLN A 91 -3.75 -19.45 -2.06
C GLN A 91 -5.09 -19.36 -2.78
N ALA A 92 -5.11 -19.43 -4.12
CA ALA A 92 -6.34 -19.42 -4.91
C ALA A 92 -7.23 -20.64 -4.59
N ALA A 93 -6.64 -21.83 -4.43
CA ALA A 93 -7.38 -23.03 -4.04
C ALA A 93 -8.00 -22.89 -2.64
N PHE A 94 -7.26 -22.36 -1.66
CA PHE A 94 -7.80 -22.07 -0.33
C PHE A 94 -8.93 -21.04 -0.37
N ALA A 95 -8.78 -19.98 -1.17
CA ALA A 95 -9.82 -18.97 -1.33
C ALA A 95 -11.10 -19.55 -1.95
N ASP A 96 -10.99 -20.40 -2.98
CA ASP A 96 -12.14 -21.08 -3.59
C ASP A 96 -12.84 -22.01 -2.58
N GLN A 97 -12.06 -22.81 -1.82
CA GLN A 97 -12.62 -23.67 -0.77
C GLN A 97 -13.32 -22.86 0.31
N PHE A 98 -12.71 -21.78 0.79
CA PHE A 98 -13.33 -20.88 1.76
C PHE A 98 -14.66 -20.32 1.25
N VAL A 99 -14.72 -19.85 0.00
CA VAL A 99 -15.96 -19.34 -0.59
C VAL A 99 -17.03 -20.43 -0.66
N ARG A 100 -16.67 -21.66 -1.02
CA ARG A 100 -17.62 -22.80 -1.03
C ARG A 100 -18.16 -23.10 0.36
N GLU A 101 -17.30 -23.20 1.36
CA GLU A 101 -17.70 -23.50 2.74
C GLU A 101 -18.60 -22.41 3.34
N ILE A 102 -18.26 -21.13 3.10
CA ILE A 102 -19.09 -20.02 3.56
C ILE A 102 -20.43 -19.98 2.82
N ARG A 103 -20.44 -20.29 1.52
CA ARG A 103 -21.69 -20.40 0.73
C ARG A 103 -22.58 -21.52 1.24
N ASP A 104 -22.02 -22.67 1.56
CA ASP A 104 -22.78 -23.81 2.06
C ASP A 104 -23.30 -23.54 3.49
N LEU A 105 -22.57 -22.75 4.30
CA LEU A 105 -22.96 -22.37 5.66
C LEU A 105 -24.01 -21.25 5.72
N LEU A 106 -23.85 -20.20 4.92
CA LEU A 106 -24.67 -18.98 4.99
C LEU A 106 -25.73 -18.90 3.88
N GLY A 107 -25.69 -19.81 2.91
CA GLY A 107 -26.50 -19.75 1.70
C GLY A 107 -25.90 -18.87 0.62
N GLU A 108 -26.23 -19.18 -0.64
CA GLU A 108 -25.70 -18.48 -1.82
C GLU A 108 -26.04 -16.98 -1.84
N ASP A 109 -27.23 -16.63 -1.36
CA ASP A 109 -27.70 -15.25 -1.34
C ASP A 109 -26.94 -14.38 -0.32
N ALA A 110 -26.54 -14.92 0.83
CA ALA A 110 -25.78 -14.17 1.83
C ALA A 110 -24.35 -13.84 1.36
N VAL A 111 -23.70 -14.77 0.65
CA VAL A 111 -22.36 -14.54 0.06
C VAL A 111 -22.45 -13.54 -1.08
N ARG A 112 -23.46 -13.67 -1.95
CA ARG A 112 -23.71 -12.73 -3.05
C ARG A 112 -24.00 -11.33 -2.52
N GLU A 113 -24.84 -11.21 -1.49
CA GLU A 113 -25.11 -9.93 -0.84
C GLU A 113 -23.86 -9.33 -0.20
N SER A 114 -23.02 -10.12 0.46
CA SER A 114 -21.77 -9.63 1.05
C SER A 114 -20.80 -9.10 -0.01
N ILE A 115 -20.64 -9.79 -1.14
CA ILE A 115 -19.78 -9.34 -2.25
C ILE A 115 -20.33 -8.04 -2.84
N VAL A 116 -21.63 -7.98 -3.12
CA VAL A 116 -22.29 -6.77 -3.65
C VAL A 116 -22.15 -5.60 -2.67
N ARG A 117 -22.34 -5.84 -1.37
CA ARG A 117 -22.26 -4.80 -0.33
C ARG A 117 -20.83 -4.27 -0.18
N THR A 118 -19.82 -5.12 -0.30
CA THR A 118 -18.40 -4.71 -0.32
C THR A 118 -18.06 -3.91 -1.58
N GLN A 119 -18.56 -4.32 -2.74
CA GLN A 119 -18.38 -3.58 -4.00
C GLN A 119 -18.97 -2.17 -3.91
N LEU A 120 -20.22 -2.06 -3.44
CA LEU A 120 -20.92 -0.79 -3.22
C LEU A 120 -20.18 0.11 -2.21
N PHE A 121 -19.62 -0.47 -1.15
CA PHE A 121 -18.81 0.27 -0.19
C PHE A 121 -17.52 0.81 -0.83
N MET A 122 -16.82 0.01 -1.62
CA MET A 122 -15.60 0.41 -2.32
C MET A 122 -15.88 1.50 -3.37
N ASP A 123 -17.00 1.41 -4.08
CA ASP A 123 -17.44 2.44 -5.03
C ASP A 123 -17.77 3.76 -4.31
N ALA A 124 -18.52 3.71 -3.20
CA ALA A 124 -18.80 4.87 -2.38
C ALA A 124 -17.53 5.51 -1.78
N LEU A 125 -16.56 4.68 -1.38
CA LEU A 125 -15.27 5.14 -0.89
C LEU A 125 -14.46 5.83 -2.01
N LYS A 126 -14.46 5.27 -3.21
CA LYS A 126 -13.80 5.86 -4.39
C LYS A 126 -14.42 7.21 -4.77
N ASP A 127 -15.74 7.33 -4.71
CA ASP A 127 -16.46 8.59 -4.97
C ASP A 127 -16.15 9.64 -3.90
N ALA A 128 -16.08 9.23 -2.63
CA ALA A 128 -15.74 10.12 -1.52
C ALA A 128 -14.29 10.63 -1.62
N VAL A 129 -13.33 9.75 -1.95
CA VAL A 129 -11.92 10.13 -2.17
C VAL A 129 -11.80 11.04 -3.39
N SER A 130 -12.48 10.74 -4.49
CA SER A 130 -12.45 11.56 -5.71
C SER A 130 -13.04 12.96 -5.45
N SER A 131 -14.17 13.04 -4.76
CA SER A 131 -14.77 14.31 -4.32
C SER A 131 -13.90 15.11 -3.36
N ALA A 132 -13.11 14.43 -2.51
CA ALA A 132 -12.17 15.08 -1.62
C ALA A 132 -10.94 15.63 -2.37
N LEU A 133 -10.50 14.95 -3.43
CA LEU A 133 -9.40 15.38 -4.30
C LEU A 133 -9.81 16.50 -5.27
N GLU A 134 -11.08 16.58 -5.65
CA GLU A 134 -11.62 17.65 -6.52
C GLU A 134 -11.92 18.96 -5.78
N LYS A 135 -11.86 18.99 -4.44
CA LYS A 135 -12.16 20.19 -3.64
C LYS A 135 -10.87 20.92 -3.21
N PRO A 136 -10.38 21.94 -3.94
CA PRO A 136 -9.38 22.85 -3.37
C PRO A 136 -10.01 23.63 -2.20
N PRO A 137 -9.22 24.08 -1.21
CA PRO A 137 -9.76 24.79 -0.06
C PRO A 137 -10.49 26.04 -0.53
N ARG A 138 -11.80 26.09 -0.28
CA ARG A 138 -12.62 27.27 -0.51
C ARG A 138 -12.15 28.33 0.48
N ALA A 139 -11.21 29.17 0.06
CA ALA A 139 -10.90 30.40 0.75
C ALA A 139 -12.18 31.26 0.75
N THR A 140 -12.94 31.22 1.84
CA THR A 140 -13.98 32.22 2.08
C THR A 140 -13.29 33.50 2.55
N ASN A 141 -12.86 34.33 1.61
CA ASN A 141 -12.69 35.76 1.87
C ASN A 141 -14.09 36.39 1.93
N PRO A 142 -14.53 36.96 3.07
CA PRO A 142 -15.76 37.71 3.15
C PRO A 142 -15.49 39.15 2.67
N ALA A 143 -15.63 39.38 1.38
CA ALA A 143 -15.67 40.74 0.84
C ALA A 143 -16.45 40.78 -0.48
N ALA A 144 -17.77 40.99 -0.36
CA ALA A 144 -18.57 41.90 -1.20
C ALA A 144 -20.05 41.47 -1.18
N ALA A 145 -20.81 42.02 -0.24
CA ALA A 145 -22.20 42.37 -0.49
C ALA A 145 -22.40 43.79 0.07
N ASN A 146 -22.72 44.68 -0.85
CA ASN A 146 -22.72 46.14 -0.80
C ASN A 146 -24.02 46.64 -0.13
N GLU A 147 -23.99 47.77 0.58
CA GLU A 147 -24.94 48.90 0.40
C GLU A 147 -24.80 49.99 1.49
N GLN A 148 -24.32 51.17 1.06
CA GLN A 148 -24.71 52.54 1.42
C GLN A 148 -25.00 52.91 2.89
N ALA A 149 -24.16 53.80 3.46
CA ALA A 149 -24.48 55.23 3.67
C ALA A 149 -23.72 55.86 4.87
N SER A 150 -23.27 57.10 4.65
CA SER A 150 -22.98 58.14 5.65
C SER A 150 -21.56 58.23 6.25
N GLU A 151 -20.80 59.23 5.77
CA GLU A 151 -19.76 59.95 6.53
C GLU A 151 -20.31 60.43 7.89
N PRO A 152 -19.50 60.46 8.97
CA PRO A 152 -18.68 61.67 9.19
C PRO A 152 -17.33 61.49 9.93
N GLN A 153 -16.42 62.40 9.55
CA GLN A 153 -15.42 63.14 10.34
C GLN A 153 -14.48 62.41 11.35
N ILE A 154 -13.19 62.52 11.03
CA ILE A 154 -12.05 62.25 11.91
C ILE A 154 -11.78 63.47 12.80
N PRO A 155 -11.68 63.33 14.14
CA PRO A 155 -10.93 64.25 14.97
C PRO A 155 -9.49 63.76 15.23
N THR A 156 -8.54 64.65 14.97
CA THR A 156 -7.09 64.57 15.26
C THR A 156 -6.81 64.45 16.78
N PRO A 157 -5.60 64.03 17.21
CA PRO A 157 -5.35 63.36 18.48
C PRO A 157 -5.12 64.31 19.66
N GLN A 158 -5.25 63.78 20.89
CA GLN A 158 -4.66 64.41 22.08
C GLN A 158 -3.77 63.44 22.89
N PRO A 159 -2.68 63.95 23.50
CA PRO A 159 -1.62 63.15 24.10
C PRO A 159 -1.87 62.92 25.60
N GLY A 160 -1.61 61.71 26.11
CA GLY A 160 -1.77 61.47 27.54
C GLY A 160 -1.55 60.05 28.03
N MET A 161 -0.34 59.83 28.57
CA MET A 161 -0.07 59.02 29.75
C MET A 161 -0.21 57.48 29.73
N ARG A 162 0.99 56.88 29.80
CA ARG A 162 1.47 55.87 30.76
C ARG A 162 1.13 54.39 30.53
N LEU A 163 2.16 53.72 29.98
CA LEU A 163 2.67 52.40 30.35
C LEU A 163 2.22 51.90 31.74
N ARG A 164 1.72 50.66 31.78
CA ARG A 164 2.15 49.69 32.79
C ARG A 164 2.50 48.36 32.14
N VAL A 165 3.80 48.10 32.13
CA VAL A 165 4.39 46.78 32.03
C VAL A 165 4.02 46.02 33.31
N ILE A 166 3.52 44.80 33.19
CA ILE A 166 3.60 43.81 34.26
C ILE A 166 4.16 42.53 33.65
N LYS A 167 5.38 42.20 34.05
CA LYS A 167 6.08 40.94 33.84
C LYS A 167 5.71 39.96 34.98
N GLY A 168 5.80 38.67 34.68
CA GLY A 168 5.97 37.57 35.65
C GLY A 168 4.67 36.83 35.92
N SER A 169 4.63 35.49 35.93
CA SER A 169 5.70 34.49 36.04
C SER A 169 5.33 33.23 35.27
#